data_AF-A0A7Y2IN63-F1
#
_entry.id   AF-A0A7Y2IN63-F1
#
_cell.length_a   1.000
_cell.length_b   1.000
_cell.length_c   1.000
_cell.angle_alpha   90.00
_cell.angle_beta   90.00
_cell.angle_gamma   90.00
#
_symmetry.space_group_name_H-M   'P 1'
#
loop_
_entity.id
_entity.type
_entity.pdbx_description
1 polymer ?
#
loop_
_entity_poly.entity_id
_entity_poly.type
_entity_poly.pdbx_seq_one_letter_code
_entity_poly.pdbx_strand_id
1 'polypeptide(L)'
;MQNPICVYCGTSRPANIPNCVRCGQPWIDHRVVSDRPVAASSATPASSSAPERTVVGAPPPQSSFAPAPAQQNAPQATPEAAAADTTQILEPDLLTGSLDEPKQRSDSKIRPLMLGFGIGLIIIAAFVFTLRPDSTEAPTTTVAAPVTTIDPTPATSLTAAPDTTTSTTTTTTTTVPPPPLPEAVGDPIAVSDLELAAFFIGPLDIGDPSDDVLGRLIATFGEPESHAVIEGALGLCDEQQGVATSWGPLAIVSSDGSFVGYRLDDFSADHPAADIATLSGLRVGDTIADLQRIYSGLTVELDDAQNRFELSSSSGLLLWGPVTSTDAEGVISGIYSPNACDGSAG
;
A
#
# COMPACT_ATOMS: atom_id res chain seq x y z
N MET A 1 9.79 -16.44 21.07
CA MET A 1 8.89 -16.80 19.95
C MET A 1 7.86 -15.68 19.87
N GLN A 2 7.84 -14.91 18.78
CA GLN A 2 6.81 -13.89 18.59
C GLN A 2 5.48 -14.58 18.28
N ASN A 3 4.38 -14.03 18.80
CA ASN A 3 3.06 -14.56 18.47
C ASN A 3 2.78 -14.26 16.99
N PRO A 4 2.28 -15.25 16.22
CA PRO A 4 1.93 -15.02 14.83
C PRO A 4 0.81 -13.98 14.72
N ILE A 5 0.80 -13.23 13.61
CA ILE A 5 -0.08 -12.08 13.39
C ILE A 5 -0.96 -12.33 12.17
N CYS A 6 -2.19 -11.81 12.20
CA CYS A 6 -3.10 -11.88 11.07
C CYS A 6 -2.80 -10.79 10.05
N VAL A 7 -2.49 -11.16 8.81
CA VAL A 7 -2.18 -10.23 7.69
C VAL A 7 -3.29 -9.22 7.45
N TYR A 8 -4.53 -9.63 7.65
CA TYR A 8 -5.70 -8.83 7.33
C TYR A 8 -5.98 -7.70 8.30
N CYS A 9 -5.64 -7.87 9.57
CA CYS A 9 -6.12 -6.97 10.62
C CYS A 9 -5.11 -6.73 11.74
N GLY A 10 -3.87 -7.20 11.59
CA GLY A 10 -2.79 -7.02 12.56
C GLY A 10 -2.99 -7.69 13.92
N THR A 11 -4.10 -8.41 14.13
CA THR A 11 -4.39 -9.02 15.44
C THR A 11 -3.36 -10.12 15.72
N SER A 12 -2.88 -10.20 16.96
CA SER A 12 -1.98 -11.28 17.41
C SER A 12 -2.75 -12.57 17.72
N ARG A 13 -2.15 -13.73 17.43
CA ARG A 13 -2.75 -15.06 17.64
C ARG A 13 -2.84 -15.42 19.12
N PRO A 14 -4.05 -15.70 19.66
CA PRO A 14 -4.21 -16.42 20.90
C PRO A 14 -3.78 -17.88 20.70
N ALA A 15 -3.18 -18.50 21.71
CA ALA A 15 -2.73 -19.90 21.62
C ALA A 15 -3.85 -20.84 21.15
N ASN A 16 -3.51 -21.74 20.23
CA ASN A 16 -4.36 -22.85 19.74
C ASN A 16 -5.61 -22.47 18.93
N ILE A 17 -5.74 -21.24 18.42
CA ILE A 17 -6.87 -20.90 17.52
C ILE A 17 -6.38 -21.01 16.06
N PRO A 18 -7.04 -21.77 15.17
CA PRO A 18 -6.57 -21.95 13.79
C PRO A 18 -6.74 -20.70 12.93
N ASN A 19 -7.70 -19.83 13.25
CA ASN A 19 -8.04 -18.64 12.47
C ASN A 19 -8.07 -17.39 13.36
N CYS A 20 -7.95 -16.22 12.73
CA CYS A 20 -8.06 -14.93 13.38
C CYS A 20 -9.44 -14.74 14.03
N VAL A 21 -9.46 -14.43 15.32
CA VAL A 21 -10.70 -14.18 16.05
C VAL A 21 -11.43 -12.91 15.59
N ARG A 22 -10.70 -11.96 14.96
CA ARG A 22 -11.25 -10.68 14.51
C ARG A 22 -11.86 -10.77 13.11
N CYS A 23 -11.20 -11.46 12.17
CA CYS A 23 -11.63 -11.49 10.76
C CYS A 23 -11.83 -12.91 10.19
N GLY A 24 -11.58 -13.97 10.94
CA GLY A 24 -11.78 -15.36 10.50
C GLY A 24 -10.71 -15.92 9.56
N GLN A 25 -9.71 -15.12 9.19
CA GLN A 25 -8.66 -15.48 8.23
C GLN A 25 -7.51 -16.31 8.85
N PRO A 26 -6.76 -17.10 8.08
CA PRO A 26 -5.63 -17.88 8.60
C PRO A 26 -4.50 -16.99 9.12
N TRP A 27 -3.70 -17.53 10.05
CA TRP A 27 -2.52 -16.85 10.60
C TRP A 27 -1.28 -17.04 9.72
N ILE A 28 -0.34 -16.10 9.78
CA ILE A 28 1.02 -16.35 9.29
C ILE A 28 1.87 -16.91 10.43
N ASP A 29 2.28 -18.17 10.28
CA ASP A 29 3.08 -18.88 11.28
C ASP A 29 4.58 -18.53 11.22
N HIS A 30 5.04 -17.92 10.12
CA HIS A 30 6.44 -17.54 9.92
C HIS A 30 6.60 -16.02 9.77
N ARG A 31 7.06 -15.33 10.83
CA ARG A 31 7.68 -14.01 10.70
C ARG A 31 9.17 -14.19 10.44
N VAL A 32 9.68 -13.47 9.45
CA VAL A 32 11.12 -13.33 9.27
C VAL A 32 11.54 -12.12 10.06
N VAL A 33 12.26 -12.36 11.15
CA VAL A 33 13.10 -11.31 11.71
C VAL A 33 14.26 -11.21 10.74
N SER A 34 14.17 -10.31 9.76
CA SER A 34 15.30 -10.05 8.88
C SER A 34 16.45 -9.56 9.75
N ASP A 35 17.53 -10.34 9.81
CA ASP A 35 18.79 -9.95 10.46
C ASP A 35 19.49 -8.80 9.72
N ARG A 36 18.86 -8.29 8.65
CA ARG A 36 19.32 -7.09 7.95
C ARG A 36 19.40 -5.96 8.97
N PRO A 37 20.59 -5.41 9.23
CA PRO A 37 20.71 -4.30 10.14
C PRO A 37 19.83 -3.18 9.60
N VAL A 38 18.81 -2.80 10.36
CA VAL A 38 18.05 -1.57 10.11
C VAL A 38 19.12 -0.49 9.99
N ALA A 39 19.25 0.12 8.81
CA ALA A 39 20.20 1.20 8.63
C ALA A 39 19.87 2.20 9.74
N ALA A 40 20.82 2.47 10.63
CA ALA A 40 20.57 3.35 11.76
C ALA A 40 20.25 4.72 11.18
N SER A 41 18.95 4.99 11.01
CA SER A 41 18.44 6.15 10.31
C SER A 41 18.94 7.36 11.07
N SER A 42 19.97 8.00 10.53
CA SER A 42 20.64 9.15 11.15
C SER A 42 19.84 10.40 10.85
N ALA A 43 18.51 10.31 10.94
CA ALA A 43 17.61 11.44 10.95
C ALA A 43 17.85 12.21 12.25
N THR A 44 18.88 13.04 12.23
CA THR A 44 19.04 14.09 13.24
C THR A 44 17.77 14.92 13.15
N PRO A 45 16.93 15.00 14.21
CA PRO A 45 15.74 15.83 14.15
C PRO A 45 16.20 17.22 13.75
N ALA A 46 15.61 17.75 12.68
CA ALA A 46 15.85 19.11 12.23
C ALA A 46 15.42 20.03 13.37
N SER A 47 16.36 20.33 14.26
CA SER A 47 16.21 21.28 15.34
C SER A 47 16.12 22.63 14.66
N SER A 48 14.88 23.05 14.40
CA SER A 48 14.52 24.38 13.94
C SER A 48 14.96 25.38 15.00
N SER A 49 16.25 25.69 14.98
CA SER A 49 16.86 26.78 15.71
C SER A 49 16.60 28.02 14.88
N ALA A 50 15.40 28.57 15.06
CA ALA A 50 15.09 29.91 14.62
C ALA A 50 16.18 30.85 15.19
N PRO A 51 16.89 31.64 14.35
CA PRO A 51 17.89 32.56 14.86
C PRO A 51 17.19 33.61 15.71
N GLU A 52 17.58 33.65 16.99
CA GLU A 52 17.18 34.66 17.96
C GLU A 52 17.62 36.03 17.43
N ARG A 53 16.67 36.74 16.81
CA ARG A 53 16.88 38.07 16.23
C ARG A 53 17.09 39.04 17.38
N THR A 54 18.33 39.41 17.68
CA THR A 54 18.66 40.53 18.57
C THR A 54 18.05 41.81 18.00
N VAL A 55 16.92 42.24 18.58
CA VAL A 55 16.29 43.53 18.26
C VAL A 55 17.09 44.63 18.97
N VAL A 56 17.99 45.28 18.24
CA VAL A 56 18.55 46.58 18.63
C VAL A 56 17.46 47.62 18.45
N GLY A 57 17.16 48.33 19.54
CA GLY A 57 16.03 49.25 19.64
C GLY A 57 16.05 50.40 18.63
N ALA A 58 14.90 50.62 18.00
CA ALA A 58 14.54 51.87 17.33
C ALA A 58 13.30 52.46 18.05
N PRO A 59 13.24 53.79 18.26
CA PRO A 59 12.15 54.44 18.98
C PRO A 59 10.83 54.41 18.18
N PRO A 60 9.67 54.47 18.87
CA PRO A 60 8.36 54.31 18.26
C PRO A 60 7.96 55.53 17.41
N PRO A 61 7.40 55.34 16.20
CA PRO A 61 6.64 56.39 15.53
C PRO A 61 5.28 56.55 16.21
N GLN A 62 4.99 57.79 16.61
CA GLN A 62 3.70 58.24 17.12
C GLN A 62 2.69 58.45 15.98
N SER A 63 1.41 58.24 16.30
CA SER A 63 0.21 58.80 15.63
C SER A 63 -0.11 58.21 14.25
N SER A 64 -1.34 57.85 13.90
CA SER A 64 -2.61 58.49 14.20
C SER A 64 -3.77 57.53 13.89
N PHE A 65 -4.67 57.36 14.84
CA PHE A 65 -5.98 56.74 14.65
C PHE A 65 -6.90 57.68 13.86
N ALA A 66 -7.54 57.17 12.80
CA ALA A 66 -8.72 57.78 12.20
C ALA A 66 -9.90 56.77 12.26
N PRO A 67 -11.13 57.24 12.55
CA PRO A 67 -12.24 56.39 12.96
C PRO A 67 -13.01 55.79 11.78
N ALA A 68 -13.60 54.62 12.05
CA ALA A 68 -14.56 53.92 11.21
C ALA A 68 -15.90 54.69 11.07
N PRO A 69 -16.58 54.60 9.92
CA PRO A 69 -17.98 54.98 9.82
C PRO A 69 -18.91 53.82 10.22
N ALA A 70 -19.77 54.10 11.21
CA ALA A 70 -21.10 53.51 11.39
C ALA A 70 -22.00 53.88 10.17
N GLN A 71 -23.14 53.28 9.83
CA GLN A 71 -24.17 52.52 10.55
C GLN A 71 -25.23 52.09 9.48
N GLN A 72 -26.03 51.04 9.74
CA GLN A 72 -27.51 50.93 9.54
C GLN A 72 -27.92 49.44 9.49
N ASN A 73 -28.59 48.91 10.54
CA ASN A 73 -30.05 48.74 10.70
C ASN A 73 -30.66 47.82 9.62
N ALA A 74 -31.43 46.75 9.85
CA ALA A 74 -32.16 46.09 10.96
C ALA A 74 -32.75 44.75 10.37
N PRO A 75 -33.68 43.97 10.98
CA PRO A 75 -34.08 43.79 12.38
C PRO A 75 -34.01 42.32 12.87
N GLN A 76 -34.05 42.18 14.21
CA GLN A 76 -34.25 40.96 14.98
C GLN A 76 -35.69 40.43 14.89
N ALA A 77 -35.84 39.10 14.93
CA ALA A 77 -37.02 38.42 15.43
C ALA A 77 -36.60 37.47 16.57
N THR A 78 -37.22 37.63 17.73
CA THR A 78 -37.05 36.83 18.95
C THR A 78 -38.25 35.85 19.12
N PRO A 79 -38.31 34.98 20.14
CA PRO A 79 -38.68 33.57 19.99
C PRO A 79 -40.10 33.28 20.48
N GLU A 80 -40.67 32.15 20.05
CA GLU A 80 -41.90 31.61 20.67
C GLU A 80 -41.60 30.27 21.31
N ALA A 81 -41.60 30.27 22.64
CA ALA A 81 -41.68 29.11 23.49
C ALA A 81 -43.15 28.84 23.82
N ALA A 82 -43.60 27.61 23.63
CA ALA A 82 -44.77 27.08 24.31
C ALA A 82 -44.40 25.71 24.90
N ALA A 83 -44.51 25.65 26.23
CA ALA A 83 -44.36 24.49 27.07
C ALA A 83 -45.73 23.89 27.43
N ALA A 84 -45.69 22.76 28.16
CA ALA A 84 -46.76 21.95 28.75
C ALA A 84 -47.24 20.79 27.85
N ASP A 85 -47.50 19.57 28.31
CA ASP A 85 -47.72 19.03 29.66
C ASP A 85 -47.64 17.48 29.50
N THR A 86 -46.78 16.73 30.21
CA THR A 86 -47.01 16.04 31.50
C THR A 86 -47.96 14.84 31.46
N THR A 87 -47.41 13.68 31.88
CA THR A 87 -48.07 12.49 32.51
C THR A 87 -49.00 11.62 31.65
N GLN A 88 -49.16 10.30 31.82
CA GLN A 88 -48.77 9.33 32.85
C GLN A 88 -48.97 7.91 32.28
N ILE A 89 -48.10 6.97 32.67
CA ILE A 89 -48.40 5.63 33.23
C ILE A 89 -49.62 4.88 32.66
N LEU A 90 -49.39 3.72 32.03
CA LEU A 90 -49.85 2.42 32.53
C LEU A 90 -49.14 1.28 31.79
N GLU A 91 -48.66 0.31 32.57
CA GLU A 91 -48.08 -0.98 32.17
C GLU A 91 -49.16 -1.95 31.61
N PRO A 92 -48.99 -3.29 31.70
CA PRO A 92 -48.66 -4.19 30.61
C PRO A 92 -49.83 -5.12 30.27
N ASP A 93 -49.75 -5.86 29.17
CA ASP A 93 -50.11 -7.29 29.08
C ASP A 93 -50.34 -7.74 27.64
N LEU A 94 -49.69 -8.86 27.33
CA LEU A 94 -50.23 -10.04 26.65
C LEU A 94 -51.09 -9.83 25.40
N LEU A 95 -50.58 -10.30 24.26
CA LEU A 95 -51.08 -11.51 23.58
C LEU A 95 -50.44 -11.69 22.19
N THR A 96 -49.70 -12.80 22.06
CA THR A 96 -49.67 -13.74 20.93
C THR A 96 -49.98 -13.20 19.52
N GLY A 97 -48.96 -13.22 18.66
CA GLY A 97 -49.11 -13.08 17.21
C GLY A 97 -48.01 -13.80 16.43
N SER A 98 -48.25 -15.09 16.16
CA SER A 98 -47.85 -15.88 15.00
C SER A 98 -46.46 -15.69 14.37
N LEU A 99 -45.63 -16.73 14.50
CA LEU A 99 -44.59 -17.08 13.53
C LEU A 99 -45.26 -17.36 12.18
N ASP A 100 -45.00 -16.53 11.17
CA ASP A 100 -45.20 -16.90 9.77
C ASP A 100 -43.85 -17.07 9.05
N GLU A 101 -43.62 -18.33 8.74
CA GLU A 101 -42.50 -18.94 8.05
C GLU A 101 -42.72 -18.83 6.53
N PRO A 102 -41.89 -18.15 5.73
CA PRO A 102 -41.94 -18.32 4.28
C PRO A 102 -41.21 -19.61 3.88
N LYS A 103 -42.00 -20.68 3.84
CA LYS A 103 -41.75 -21.95 3.16
C LYS A 103 -41.50 -21.71 1.66
N GLN A 104 -40.24 -21.62 1.24
CA GLN A 104 -39.88 -21.74 -0.18
C GLN A 104 -39.22 -23.09 -0.46
N ARG A 105 -40.08 -24.09 -0.66
CA ARG A 105 -39.76 -25.31 -1.40
C ARG A 105 -39.43 -24.92 -2.85
N SER A 106 -38.24 -25.28 -3.32
CA SER A 106 -38.07 -25.64 -4.72
C SER A 106 -37.10 -26.81 -4.81
N ASP A 107 -37.71 -27.98 -5.03
CA ASP A 107 -37.06 -29.21 -5.41
C ASP A 107 -36.28 -29.03 -6.72
N SER A 108 -34.97 -29.26 -6.70
CA SER A 108 -34.26 -29.69 -7.91
C SER A 108 -33.43 -30.93 -7.62
N LYS A 109 -33.79 -31.97 -8.37
CA LYS A 109 -33.42 -33.36 -8.24
C LYS A 109 -31.95 -33.62 -8.56
N ILE A 110 -31.27 -34.24 -7.61
CA ILE A 110 -30.46 -35.46 -7.74
C ILE A 110 -30.14 -35.90 -9.19
N ARG A 111 -28.84 -35.89 -9.54
CA ARG A 111 -28.18 -37.03 -10.21
C ARG A 111 -26.76 -37.24 -9.66
N PRO A 112 -26.46 -38.40 -9.05
CA PRO A 112 -25.11 -38.82 -8.72
C PRO A 112 -24.51 -39.58 -9.91
N LEU A 113 -23.23 -39.35 -10.22
CA LEU A 113 -22.44 -40.27 -11.01
C LEU A 113 -21.10 -40.50 -10.31
N MET A 114 -21.07 -41.58 -9.53
CA MET A 114 -19.88 -42.26 -9.05
C MET A 114 -19.22 -43.02 -10.20
N LEU A 115 -17.92 -42.80 -10.41
CA LEU A 115 -16.90 -43.78 -10.85
C LEU A 115 -15.57 -42.99 -10.81
N GLY A 116 -14.49 -43.35 -10.13
CA GLY A 116 -14.09 -44.63 -9.57
C GLY A 116 -12.62 -44.87 -9.93
N PHE A 117 -11.81 -45.18 -8.92
CA PHE A 117 -10.48 -45.81 -8.94
C PHE A 117 -9.22 -45.00 -9.28
N GLY A 118 -8.29 -45.02 -8.33
CA GLY A 118 -6.90 -44.62 -8.52
C GLY A 118 -6.04 -44.73 -7.26
N ILE A 119 -6.04 -45.89 -6.61
CA ILE A 119 -5.08 -46.23 -5.54
C ILE A 119 -3.67 -46.27 -6.16
N GLY A 120 -2.76 -45.45 -5.66
CA GLY A 120 -1.36 -45.41 -6.07
C GLY A 120 -0.43 -45.20 -4.88
N LEU A 121 -0.21 -46.30 -4.14
CA LEU A 121 0.73 -46.43 -3.04
C LEU A 121 2.11 -46.79 -3.62
N ILE A 122 3.10 -45.89 -3.59
CA ILE A 122 4.54 -46.16 -3.78
C ILE A 122 5.28 -45.22 -2.80
N ILE A 123 5.66 -45.66 -1.59
CA ILE A 123 6.87 -46.41 -1.22
C ILE A 123 8.19 -45.78 -1.70
N ILE A 124 8.80 -45.02 -0.78
CA ILE A 124 10.22 -45.06 -0.37
C ILE A 124 11.27 -45.13 -1.48
N ALA A 125 12.00 -44.02 -1.67
CA ALA A 125 13.44 -44.07 -1.92
C ALA A 125 14.12 -42.98 -1.08
N ALA A 126 14.66 -43.40 0.05
CA ALA A 126 15.67 -42.66 0.78
C ALA A 126 16.91 -42.53 -0.11
N PHE A 127 17.23 -41.32 -0.56
CA PHE A 127 18.56 -41.01 -1.07
C PHE A 127 19.34 -40.28 0.01
N VAL A 128 19.96 -41.10 0.86
CA VAL A 128 21.14 -40.74 1.63
C VAL A 128 22.24 -40.43 0.61
N PHE A 129 22.59 -39.17 0.45
CA PHE A 129 23.83 -38.76 -0.21
C PHE A 129 24.69 -37.99 0.78
N THR A 130 25.15 -38.71 1.82
CA THR A 130 26.44 -38.42 2.42
C THR A 130 27.51 -39.06 1.54
N LEU A 131 28.37 -38.24 0.95
CA LEU A 131 29.83 -38.40 0.89
C LEU A 131 30.42 -37.28 0.01
N ARG A 132 31.17 -36.38 0.65
CA ARG A 132 32.18 -35.51 0.01
C ARG A 132 33.23 -36.38 -0.70
N PRO A 133 33.90 -35.83 -1.72
CA PRO A 133 35.29 -35.49 -1.45
C PRO A 133 35.72 -34.13 -2.02
N ASP A 134 36.72 -33.57 -1.36
CA ASP A 134 37.57 -32.46 -1.80
C ASP A 134 37.86 -32.48 -3.30
N SER A 135 37.66 -31.34 -3.95
CA SER A 135 38.42 -30.97 -5.14
C SER A 135 39.02 -29.60 -4.91
N THR A 136 40.25 -29.63 -4.41
CA THR A 136 41.21 -28.55 -4.54
C THR A 136 41.59 -28.47 -6.02
N GLU A 137 41.04 -27.50 -6.75
CA GLU A 137 41.55 -27.10 -8.07
C GLU A 137 42.11 -25.68 -8.01
N ALA A 138 43.26 -25.55 -8.67
CA ALA A 138 44.20 -24.44 -8.65
C ALA A 138 43.69 -23.19 -9.40
N PRO A 139 44.31 -22.01 -9.18
CA PRO A 139 43.95 -20.78 -9.91
C PRO A 139 44.36 -20.87 -11.39
N THR A 140 43.38 -20.91 -12.28
CA THR A 140 43.61 -20.75 -13.72
C THR A 140 43.75 -19.26 -14.04
N THR A 141 44.98 -18.87 -14.38
CA THR A 141 45.33 -17.63 -15.07
C THR A 141 45.01 -17.79 -16.56
N THR A 142 44.98 -16.70 -17.37
CA THR A 142 45.01 -16.64 -18.87
C THR A 142 43.60 -16.42 -19.46
N VAL A 143 43.29 -15.47 -20.36
CA VAL A 143 44.06 -14.52 -21.18
C VAL A 143 43.13 -13.42 -21.69
N ALA A 144 43.70 -12.23 -21.93
CA ALA A 144 43.02 -11.09 -22.54
C ALA A 144 42.53 -11.42 -23.96
N ALA A 145 41.25 -11.12 -24.24
CA ALA A 145 40.68 -11.25 -25.57
C ALA A 145 41.31 -10.26 -26.56
N PRO A 146 41.47 -10.63 -27.85
CA PRO A 146 41.98 -9.75 -28.88
C PRO A 146 41.00 -8.59 -29.16
N VAL A 147 41.55 -7.38 -29.29
CA VAL A 147 40.84 -6.21 -29.79
C VAL A 147 40.62 -6.39 -31.29
N THR A 148 39.37 -6.58 -31.69
CA THR A 148 38.97 -6.56 -33.11
C THR A 148 38.79 -5.11 -33.54
N THR A 149 39.75 -4.60 -34.32
CA THR A 149 39.63 -3.36 -35.09
C THR A 149 38.66 -3.61 -36.25
N ILE A 150 37.55 -2.86 -36.30
CA ILE A 150 36.59 -2.91 -37.41
C ILE A 150 36.90 -1.72 -38.35
N ASP A 151 37.16 -2.06 -39.60
CA ASP A 151 37.44 -1.16 -40.73
C ASP A 151 36.18 -0.34 -41.11
N PRO A 152 36.30 0.92 -41.61
CA PRO A 152 35.16 1.75 -41.94
C PRO A 152 34.51 1.30 -43.27
N THR A 153 33.30 0.77 -43.17
CA THR A 153 32.42 0.41 -44.29
C THR A 153 32.05 1.64 -45.15
N PRO A 154 32.02 1.52 -46.49
CA PRO A 154 31.77 2.63 -47.41
C PRO A 154 30.34 3.18 -47.35
N ALA A 155 30.25 4.48 -47.65
CA ALA A 155 29.03 5.28 -47.66
C ALA A 155 27.95 4.73 -48.62
N THR A 156 26.81 4.34 -48.05
CA THR A 156 25.58 4.04 -48.79
C THR A 156 24.81 5.32 -49.03
N SER A 157 24.60 5.67 -50.29
CA SER A 157 23.77 6.79 -50.73
C SER A 157 22.29 6.49 -50.42
N LEU A 158 21.66 7.31 -49.59
CA LEU A 158 20.24 7.22 -49.25
C LEU A 158 19.37 7.79 -50.38
N THR A 159 18.43 6.97 -50.86
CA THR A 159 17.32 7.37 -51.71
C THR A 159 16.32 8.18 -50.88
N ALA A 160 15.93 9.36 -51.37
CA ALA A 160 14.94 10.23 -50.73
C ALA A 160 13.59 9.51 -50.63
N ALA A 161 13.09 9.37 -49.38
CA ALA A 161 11.75 8.88 -49.09
C ALA A 161 10.72 10.00 -49.34
N PRO A 162 9.48 9.66 -49.75
CA PRO A 162 8.43 10.65 -49.98
C PRO A 162 7.98 11.34 -48.68
N ASP A 163 7.89 12.67 -48.74
CA ASP A 163 7.36 13.51 -47.67
C ASP A 163 5.95 13.06 -47.28
N THR A 164 5.85 12.47 -46.08
CA THR A 164 4.56 12.12 -45.46
C THR A 164 4.18 13.24 -44.53
N THR A 165 3.21 14.06 -44.93
CA THR A 165 2.68 15.17 -44.13
C THR A 165 1.83 14.62 -42.99
N THR A 166 2.43 14.40 -41.81
CA THR A 166 1.71 14.00 -40.61
C THR A 166 1.03 15.23 -39.98
N SER A 167 -0.29 15.35 -40.17
CA SER A 167 -1.12 16.32 -39.46
C SER A 167 -1.13 15.99 -37.97
N THR A 168 -0.46 16.80 -37.16
CA THR A 168 -0.42 16.68 -35.69
C THR A 168 -1.67 17.36 -35.12
N THR A 169 -2.71 16.59 -34.82
CA THR A 169 -3.86 17.07 -34.06
C THR A 169 -3.40 17.35 -32.64
N THR A 170 -3.37 18.61 -32.23
CA THR A 170 -2.99 19.01 -30.87
C THR A 170 -4.21 18.83 -29.96
N THR A 171 -4.31 17.71 -29.27
CA THR A 171 -5.31 17.51 -28.21
C THR A 171 -4.91 18.38 -27.03
N THR A 172 -5.74 19.38 -26.68
CA THR A 172 -5.53 20.20 -25.49
C THR A 172 -6.18 19.47 -24.33
N THR A 173 -5.39 18.81 -23.49
CA THR A 173 -5.88 18.18 -22.27
C THR A 173 -5.90 19.23 -21.16
N THR A 174 -7.09 19.57 -20.66
CA THR A 174 -7.23 20.44 -19.48
C THR A 174 -6.92 19.61 -18.24
N THR A 175 -5.70 19.74 -17.72
CA THR A 175 -5.30 19.06 -16.48
C THR A 175 -5.90 19.81 -15.29
N VAL A 176 -6.73 19.14 -14.49
CA VAL A 176 -7.21 19.65 -13.20
C VAL A 176 -6.01 19.65 -12.25
N PRO A 177 -5.70 20.77 -11.55
CA PRO A 177 -4.63 20.78 -10.57
C PRO A 177 -4.98 19.85 -9.39
N PRO A 178 -3.99 19.20 -8.76
CA PRO A 178 -4.24 18.41 -7.56
C PRO A 178 -4.79 19.30 -6.43
N PRO A 179 -5.56 18.73 -5.48
CA PRO A 179 -5.98 19.45 -4.28
C PRO A 179 -4.75 19.98 -3.52
N PRO A 180 -4.89 21.03 -2.71
CA PRO A 180 -3.79 21.49 -1.86
C PRO A 180 -3.43 20.39 -0.84
N LEU A 181 -2.13 20.25 -0.55
CA LEU A 181 -1.67 19.37 0.53
C LEU A 181 -2.22 19.85 1.89
N PRO A 182 -2.66 18.92 2.76
CA PRO A 182 -3.05 19.28 4.12
C PRO A 182 -1.84 19.69 4.97
N GLU A 183 -2.10 20.35 6.10
CA GLU A 183 -1.08 20.59 7.11
C GLU A 183 -0.73 19.27 7.86
N ALA A 184 0.42 19.25 8.54
CA ALA A 184 0.78 18.13 9.39
C ALA A 184 -0.24 17.96 10.53
N VAL A 185 -0.74 16.74 10.75
CA VAL A 185 -1.75 16.44 11.78
C VAL A 185 -1.27 15.30 12.67
N GLY A 186 -1.39 15.49 13.98
CA GLY A 186 -1.08 14.48 15.00
C GLY A 186 0.42 14.32 15.28
N ASP A 187 0.74 13.31 16.09
CA ASP A 187 2.13 12.94 16.38
C ASP A 187 2.72 12.13 15.20
N PRO A 188 4.02 12.28 14.90
CA PRO A 188 4.70 11.45 13.90
C PRO A 188 4.59 9.97 14.25
N ILE A 189 4.34 9.14 13.23
CA ILE A 189 4.29 7.68 13.36
C ILE A 189 5.73 7.17 13.24
N ALA A 190 6.17 6.30 14.14
CA ALA A 190 7.48 5.68 13.97
C ALA A 190 7.49 4.80 12.71
N VAL A 191 8.59 4.79 11.95
CA VAL A 191 8.71 3.96 10.74
C VAL A 191 8.48 2.47 11.05
N SER A 192 8.89 2.01 12.23
CA SER A 192 8.63 0.63 12.70
C SER A 192 7.15 0.32 12.89
N ASP A 193 6.32 1.35 13.07
CA ASP A 193 4.88 1.23 13.29
C ASP A 193 4.09 1.40 11.98
N LEU A 194 4.75 1.74 10.86
CA LEU A 194 4.19 1.80 9.51
C LEU A 194 4.26 0.45 8.77
N GLU A 195 4.04 -0.66 9.47
CA GLU A 195 4.07 -2.00 8.84
C GLU A 195 2.98 -2.13 7.76
N LEU A 196 3.33 -2.65 6.58
CA LEU A 196 2.40 -2.82 5.45
C LEU A 196 1.50 -4.06 5.60
N ALA A 197 0.24 -3.90 5.21
CA ALA A 197 -0.74 -4.97 5.11
C ALA A 197 -1.63 -4.76 3.88
N ALA A 198 -2.45 -5.75 3.54
CA ALA A 198 -3.30 -5.68 2.34
C ALA A 198 -4.16 -4.40 2.29
N PHE A 199 -4.69 -3.96 3.44
CA PHE A 199 -5.66 -2.88 3.52
C PHE A 199 -5.25 -1.72 4.41
N PHE A 200 -3.98 -1.65 4.83
CA PHE A 200 -3.49 -0.57 5.68
C PHE A 200 -1.97 -0.45 5.68
N ILE A 201 -1.50 0.70 6.16
CA ILE A 201 -0.09 0.98 6.48
C ILE A 201 -0.02 1.47 7.93
N GLY A 202 0.48 0.62 8.82
CA GLY A 202 0.52 0.91 10.24
C GLY A 202 -0.87 1.22 10.81
N PRO A 203 -1.11 2.42 11.39
CA PRO A 203 -2.41 2.83 11.91
C PRO A 203 -3.32 3.51 10.86
N LEU A 204 -2.96 3.51 9.57
CA LEU A 204 -3.69 4.20 8.50
C LEU A 204 -4.42 3.17 7.65
N ASP A 205 -5.75 3.17 7.69
CA ASP A 205 -6.59 2.16 7.04
C ASP A 205 -7.09 2.67 5.67
N ILE A 206 -7.09 1.80 4.66
CA ILE A 206 -7.74 2.10 3.37
C ILE A 206 -9.21 2.44 3.62
N GLY A 207 -9.66 3.56 3.06
CA GLY A 207 -10.97 4.17 3.29
C GLY A 207 -10.93 5.40 4.19
N ASP A 208 -9.87 5.59 4.97
CA ASP A 208 -9.70 6.77 5.82
C ASP A 208 -9.68 8.07 4.99
N PRO A 209 -10.09 9.22 5.57
CA PRO A 209 -9.97 10.51 4.92
C PRO A 209 -8.52 10.78 4.49
N SER A 210 -8.32 11.07 3.20
CA SER A 210 -7.00 11.29 2.64
C SER A 210 -6.26 12.45 3.31
N ASP A 211 -6.95 13.52 3.72
CA ASP A 211 -6.34 14.64 4.44
C ASP A 211 -5.72 14.21 5.78
N ASP A 212 -6.38 13.31 6.51
CA ASP A 212 -5.88 12.80 7.79
C ASP A 212 -4.68 11.87 7.60
N VAL A 213 -4.74 10.99 6.58
CA VAL A 213 -3.65 10.08 6.20
C VAL A 213 -2.43 10.88 5.75
N LEU A 214 -2.61 11.81 4.81
CA LEU A 214 -1.54 12.65 4.29
C LEU A 214 -0.99 13.56 5.39
N GLY A 215 -1.83 14.17 6.23
CA GLY A 215 -1.39 15.01 7.35
C GLY A 215 -0.51 14.26 8.35
N ARG A 216 -0.82 13.00 8.66
CA ARG A 216 0.01 12.14 9.53
C ARG A 216 1.33 11.73 8.88
N LEU A 217 1.32 11.46 7.57
CA LEU A 217 2.54 11.14 6.83
C LEU A 217 3.43 12.37 6.65
N ILE A 218 2.86 13.57 6.50
CA ILE A 218 3.59 14.84 6.54
C ILE A 218 4.22 15.05 7.92
N ALA A 219 3.50 14.75 9.00
CA ALA A 219 4.07 14.80 10.35
C ALA A 219 5.25 13.83 10.51
N THR A 220 5.19 12.67 9.83
CA THR A 220 6.17 11.58 9.94
C THR A 220 7.42 11.79 9.07
N PHE A 221 7.22 12.10 7.79
CA PHE A 221 8.28 12.17 6.77
C PHE A 221 8.61 13.59 6.32
N GLY A 222 7.79 14.59 6.65
CA GLY A 222 7.88 15.95 6.15
C GLY A 222 7.09 16.18 4.86
N GLU A 223 7.38 17.26 4.15
CA GLU A 223 6.73 17.60 2.89
C GLU A 223 6.99 16.52 1.82
N PRO A 224 5.97 16.08 1.06
CA PRO A 224 6.16 15.07 0.03
C PRO A 224 7.02 15.58 -1.14
N GLU A 225 7.71 14.66 -1.79
CA GLU A 225 8.54 14.94 -2.98
C GLU A 225 7.69 15.13 -4.23
N SER A 226 6.54 14.47 -4.30
CA SER A 226 5.57 14.63 -5.37
C SER A 226 4.13 14.58 -4.86
N HIS A 227 3.26 15.34 -5.52
CA HIS A 227 1.83 15.35 -5.30
C HIS A 227 1.14 15.68 -6.63
N ALA A 228 0.55 14.67 -7.28
CA ALA A 228 0.09 14.79 -8.66
C ALA A 228 -1.20 14.01 -8.92
N VAL A 229 -2.04 14.55 -9.81
CA VAL A 229 -3.22 13.83 -10.32
C VAL A 229 -2.75 12.68 -11.21
N ILE A 230 -3.36 11.51 -11.01
CA ILE A 230 -3.12 10.28 -11.78
C ILE A 230 -4.44 9.75 -12.34
N GLU A 231 -4.38 9.03 -13.46
CA GLU A 231 -5.54 8.40 -14.11
C GLU A 231 -5.27 6.91 -14.32
N GLY A 232 -6.12 6.02 -13.80
CA GLY A 232 -6.03 4.56 -13.98
C GLY A 232 -4.70 3.91 -13.56
N ALA A 233 -3.77 4.68 -13.00
CA ALA A 233 -2.45 4.23 -12.59
C ALA A 233 -2.45 3.92 -11.09
N LEU A 234 -1.44 3.18 -10.65
CA LEU A 234 -1.15 2.92 -9.22
C LEU A 234 -2.33 2.29 -8.44
N GLY A 235 -3.21 1.55 -9.13
CA GLY A 235 -4.31 0.81 -8.53
C GLY A 235 -5.65 1.51 -8.45
N LEU A 236 -5.80 2.64 -9.15
CA LEU A 236 -7.10 3.20 -9.48
C LEU A 236 -7.79 2.43 -10.60
N CYS A 237 -9.10 2.60 -10.71
CA CYS A 237 -9.86 1.98 -11.80
C CYS A 237 -9.69 2.73 -13.09
N ASP A 238 -9.93 2.02 -14.19
CA ASP A 238 -10.11 2.64 -15.48
C ASP A 238 -11.12 3.79 -15.33
N GLU A 239 -10.77 4.94 -15.88
CA GLU A 239 -11.57 6.18 -15.84
C GLU A 239 -11.69 6.85 -14.46
N GLN A 240 -11.12 6.28 -13.39
CA GLN A 240 -11.00 6.98 -12.11
C GLN A 240 -9.78 7.91 -12.11
N GLN A 241 -10.01 9.12 -11.60
CA GLN A 241 -8.97 10.09 -11.28
C GLN A 241 -8.67 10.02 -9.80
N GLY A 242 -7.40 10.11 -9.46
CA GLY A 242 -6.97 10.19 -8.08
C GLY A 242 -5.69 11.01 -7.96
N VAL A 243 -5.09 10.98 -6.79
CA VAL A 243 -3.89 11.73 -6.48
C VAL A 243 -2.86 10.79 -5.88
N ALA A 244 -1.65 10.81 -6.44
CA ALA A 244 -0.49 10.16 -5.86
C ALA A 244 0.32 11.17 -5.08
N THR A 245 0.66 10.84 -3.83
CA THR A 245 1.57 11.63 -2.99
C THR A 245 2.74 10.76 -2.55
N SER A 246 3.99 11.18 -2.78
CA SER A 246 5.17 10.33 -2.55
C SER A 246 6.20 10.91 -1.59
N TRP A 247 6.83 10.02 -0.82
CA TRP A 247 7.98 10.26 0.07
C TRP A 247 9.04 9.20 -0.20
N GLY A 248 10.00 9.50 -1.07
CA GLY A 248 10.97 8.53 -1.56
C GLY A 248 10.28 7.30 -2.18
N PRO A 249 10.52 6.08 -1.66
CA PRO A 249 9.92 4.86 -2.20
C PRO A 249 8.43 4.68 -1.90
N LEU A 250 7.87 5.42 -0.95
CA LEU A 250 6.47 5.27 -0.55
C LEU A 250 5.59 6.24 -1.34
N ALA A 251 4.61 5.73 -2.07
CA ALA A 251 3.53 6.52 -2.65
C ALA A 251 2.18 6.12 -2.04
N ILE A 252 1.37 7.12 -1.71
CA ILE A 252 0.00 6.99 -1.24
C ILE A 252 -0.93 7.44 -2.35
N VAL A 253 -1.95 6.63 -2.60
CA VAL A 253 -2.96 6.88 -3.62
C VAL A 253 -4.28 7.23 -2.94
N SER A 254 -4.86 8.36 -3.31
CA SER A 254 -6.19 8.77 -2.88
C SER A 254 -7.14 8.97 -4.06
N SER A 255 -8.42 8.75 -3.83
CA SER A 255 -9.51 9.01 -4.78
C SER A 255 -10.72 9.50 -4.02
N ASP A 256 -11.42 10.50 -4.57
CA ASP A 256 -12.64 11.07 -3.98
C ASP A 256 -12.50 11.49 -2.50
N GLY A 257 -11.29 11.94 -2.12
CA GLY A 257 -10.98 12.36 -0.76
C GLY A 257 -10.68 11.23 0.23
N SER A 258 -10.64 9.97 -0.21
CA SER A 258 -10.29 8.80 0.60
C SER A 258 -8.93 8.21 0.21
N PHE A 259 -8.21 7.66 1.18
CA PHE A 259 -7.03 6.83 0.94
C PHE A 259 -7.46 5.47 0.36
N VAL A 260 -6.96 5.11 -0.82
CA VAL A 260 -7.40 3.91 -1.54
C VAL A 260 -6.32 2.85 -1.75
N GLY A 261 -5.06 3.20 -1.49
CA GLY A 261 -3.96 2.24 -1.61
C GLY A 261 -2.58 2.86 -1.52
N TYR A 262 -1.56 2.01 -1.45
CA TYR A 262 -0.17 2.45 -1.35
C TYR A 262 0.71 1.65 -2.30
N ARG A 263 1.89 2.22 -2.60
CA ARG A 263 2.96 1.57 -3.35
C ARG A 263 4.27 1.81 -2.59
N LEU A 264 5.01 0.75 -2.29
CA LEU A 264 6.38 0.85 -1.80
C LEU A 264 7.31 0.29 -2.88
N ASP A 265 8.14 1.13 -3.48
CA ASP A 265 9.04 0.77 -4.58
C ASP A 265 10.52 0.70 -4.14
N ASP A 266 11.40 0.15 -4.98
CA ASP A 266 12.86 0.10 -4.74
C ASP A 266 13.58 1.42 -5.13
N PHE A 267 12.95 2.57 -4.89
CA PHE A 267 13.55 3.86 -5.19
C PHE A 267 14.23 4.46 -3.96
N SER A 268 15.57 4.51 -4.02
CA SER A 268 16.48 5.16 -3.05
C SER A 268 16.54 4.52 -1.65
N ALA A 269 17.64 3.84 -1.36
CA ALA A 269 17.92 3.23 -0.06
C ALA A 269 18.15 4.26 1.08
N ASP A 270 18.21 5.55 0.77
CA ASP A 270 18.55 6.61 1.72
C ASP A 270 17.32 7.30 2.35
N HIS A 271 16.09 6.93 1.93
CA HIS A 271 14.87 7.51 2.50
C HIS A 271 14.34 6.63 3.66
N PRO A 272 13.88 7.20 4.79
CA PRO A 272 13.37 6.41 5.93
C PRO A 272 12.23 5.46 5.57
N ALA A 273 11.41 5.80 4.58
CA ALA A 273 10.34 4.92 4.10
C ALA A 273 10.85 3.62 3.44
N ALA A 274 12.13 3.55 3.02
CA ALA A 274 12.73 2.32 2.48
C ALA A 274 12.84 1.20 3.55
N ASP A 275 12.83 1.56 4.83
CA ASP A 275 12.91 0.61 5.95
C ASP A 275 11.54 0.03 6.34
N ILE A 276 10.46 0.43 5.66
CA ILE A 276 9.13 -0.12 5.88
C ILE A 276 9.09 -1.59 5.46
N ALA A 277 8.48 -2.43 6.30
CA ALA A 277 8.29 -3.86 6.06
C ALA A 277 6.80 -4.21 6.15
N THR A 278 6.40 -5.36 5.60
CA THR A 278 5.07 -5.90 5.87
C THR A 278 4.93 -6.35 7.32
N LEU A 279 3.69 -6.57 7.77
CA LEU A 279 3.37 -7.28 9.03
C LEU A 279 4.01 -8.68 9.12
N SER A 280 4.57 -9.23 8.05
CA SER A 280 5.22 -10.54 8.06
C SER A 280 6.75 -10.42 8.10
N GLY A 281 7.27 -9.20 7.99
CA GLY A 281 8.69 -8.88 7.90
C GLY A 281 9.23 -8.85 6.47
N LEU A 282 8.39 -9.04 5.44
CA LEU A 282 8.80 -8.94 4.04
C LEU A 282 9.17 -7.49 3.72
N ARG A 283 10.30 -7.30 3.03
CA ARG A 283 10.80 -5.98 2.61
C ARG A 283 11.06 -5.95 1.11
N VAL A 284 11.08 -4.74 0.56
CA VAL A 284 11.70 -4.52 -0.75
C VAL A 284 13.18 -4.90 -0.65
N GLY A 285 13.68 -5.62 -1.64
CA GLY A 285 15.02 -6.21 -1.63
C GLY A 285 15.10 -7.65 -1.10
N ASP A 286 14.03 -8.20 -0.51
CA ASP A 286 13.97 -9.62 -0.15
C ASP A 286 13.80 -10.51 -1.39
N THR A 287 14.12 -11.80 -1.26
CA THR A 287 14.07 -12.76 -2.38
C THR A 287 12.69 -13.40 -2.58
N ILE A 288 12.43 -13.97 -3.76
CA ILE A 288 11.23 -14.80 -3.99
C ILE A 288 11.22 -16.03 -3.08
N ALA A 289 12.38 -16.61 -2.78
CA ALA A 289 12.49 -17.69 -1.80
C ALA A 289 12.01 -17.25 -0.41
N ASP A 290 12.35 -16.03 0.02
CA ASP A 290 11.87 -15.47 1.28
C ASP A 290 10.36 -15.22 1.26
N LEU A 291 9.82 -14.67 0.16
CA LEU A 291 8.38 -14.50 -0.05
C LEU A 291 7.62 -15.83 0.12
N GLN A 292 8.01 -16.86 -0.64
CA GLN A 292 7.35 -18.18 -0.59
C GLN A 292 7.45 -18.83 0.79
N ARG A 293 8.56 -18.60 1.49
CA ARG A 293 8.79 -19.12 2.84
C ARG A 293 7.96 -18.40 3.89
N ILE A 294 7.86 -17.07 3.83
CA ILE A 294 7.06 -16.25 4.75
C ILE A 294 5.56 -16.58 4.57
N TYR A 295 5.12 -16.70 3.32
CA TYR A 295 3.72 -16.87 2.96
C TYR A 295 3.36 -18.30 2.55
N SER A 296 4.02 -19.31 3.11
CA SER A 296 3.79 -20.73 2.76
C SER A 296 2.37 -21.24 3.04
N GLY A 297 1.55 -20.47 3.78
CA GLY A 297 0.14 -20.74 4.05
C GLY A 297 -0.84 -20.01 3.13
N LEU A 298 -0.34 -19.20 2.19
CA LEU A 298 -1.12 -18.44 1.21
C LEU A 298 -0.74 -18.86 -0.22
N THR A 299 -1.49 -18.39 -1.21
CA THR A 299 -1.17 -18.63 -2.62
C THR A 299 -0.24 -17.52 -3.10
N VAL A 300 0.96 -17.89 -3.53
CA VAL A 300 1.91 -16.99 -4.21
C VAL A 300 1.93 -17.37 -5.68
N GLU A 301 1.41 -16.50 -6.53
CA GLU A 301 1.48 -16.64 -7.98
C GLU A 301 2.61 -15.75 -8.53
N LEU A 302 3.37 -16.27 -9.47
CA LEU A 302 4.47 -15.57 -10.13
C LEU A 302 4.15 -15.46 -11.62
N ASP A 303 4.17 -14.24 -12.14
CA ASP A 303 3.91 -13.95 -13.54
C ASP A 303 5.22 -13.59 -14.24
N ASP A 304 5.78 -14.55 -14.99
CA ASP A 304 7.02 -14.41 -15.75
C ASP A 304 6.90 -13.34 -16.86
N ALA A 305 5.70 -13.16 -17.43
CA ALA A 305 5.50 -12.23 -18.54
C ALA A 305 5.53 -10.78 -18.05
N GLN A 306 5.06 -10.54 -16.83
CA GLN A 306 4.99 -9.21 -16.23
C GLN A 306 6.08 -8.97 -15.17
N ASN A 307 6.89 -9.99 -14.85
CA ASN A 307 7.86 -9.99 -13.76
C ASN A 307 7.24 -9.44 -12.47
N ARG A 308 6.16 -10.08 -12.00
CA ARG A 308 5.52 -9.71 -10.74
C ARG A 308 5.13 -10.93 -9.92
N PHE A 309 4.96 -10.71 -8.62
CA PHE A 309 4.27 -11.65 -7.74
C PHE A 309 2.86 -11.15 -7.41
N GLU A 310 1.96 -12.09 -7.15
CA GLU A 310 0.64 -11.86 -6.57
C GLU A 310 0.47 -12.77 -5.36
N LEU A 311 0.18 -12.17 -4.21
CA LEU A 311 -0.12 -12.86 -2.97
C LEU A 311 -1.64 -12.82 -2.75
N SER A 312 -2.27 -13.98 -2.73
CA SER A 312 -3.71 -14.09 -2.57
C SER A 312 -4.11 -15.13 -1.52
N SER A 313 -5.36 -15.06 -1.10
CA SER A 313 -6.02 -16.10 -0.32
C SER A 313 -7.38 -16.45 -0.92
N SER A 314 -8.15 -17.29 -0.22
CA SER A 314 -9.55 -17.54 -0.54
C SER A 314 -10.44 -16.29 -0.55
N SER A 315 -10.02 -15.17 0.07
CA SER A 315 -10.77 -13.91 0.09
C SER A 315 -10.37 -12.94 -1.02
N GLY A 316 -9.35 -13.24 -1.82
CA GLY A 316 -8.86 -12.37 -2.90
C GLY A 316 -7.38 -11.97 -2.77
N LEU A 317 -6.99 -11.00 -3.60
CA LEU A 317 -5.64 -10.45 -3.65
C LEU A 317 -5.32 -9.66 -2.37
N LEU A 318 -4.10 -9.85 -1.84
CA LEU A 318 -3.64 -9.23 -0.61
C LEU A 318 -2.50 -8.27 -0.86
N LEU A 319 -1.46 -8.71 -1.56
CA LEU A 319 -0.31 -7.90 -1.92
C LEU A 319 0.12 -8.31 -3.31
N TRP A 320 0.75 -7.41 -4.03
CA TRP A 320 1.41 -7.74 -5.29
C TRP A 320 2.59 -6.80 -5.48
N GLY A 321 3.44 -7.08 -6.46
CA GLY A 321 4.51 -6.16 -6.77
C GLY A 321 5.51 -6.70 -7.79
N PRO A 322 6.30 -5.81 -8.38
CA PRO A 322 7.31 -6.17 -9.35
C PRO A 322 8.45 -6.94 -8.70
N VAL A 323 9.06 -7.81 -9.49
CA VAL A 323 10.23 -8.61 -9.13
C VAL A 323 11.28 -8.51 -10.22
N THR A 324 12.55 -8.68 -9.89
CA THR A 324 13.62 -8.66 -10.90
C THR A 324 13.64 -9.94 -11.76
N SER A 325 13.16 -11.06 -11.21
CA SER A 325 12.93 -12.35 -11.84
C SER A 325 11.94 -13.15 -10.96
N THR A 326 11.27 -14.15 -11.53
CA THR A 326 10.43 -15.11 -10.82
C THR A 326 11.20 -16.32 -10.28
N ASP A 327 12.50 -16.41 -10.57
CA ASP A 327 13.39 -17.39 -9.95
C ASP A 327 13.47 -17.17 -8.43
N ALA A 328 13.85 -18.21 -7.68
CA ALA A 328 13.96 -18.15 -6.21
C ALA A 328 14.90 -17.03 -5.71
N GLU A 329 15.95 -16.70 -6.47
CA GLU A 329 16.91 -15.62 -6.18
C GLU A 329 16.48 -14.25 -6.75
N GLY A 330 15.34 -14.20 -7.45
CA GLY A 330 14.72 -12.96 -7.88
C GLY A 330 14.42 -12.08 -6.66
N VAL A 331 14.48 -10.77 -6.85
CA VAL A 331 14.35 -9.79 -5.77
C VAL A 331 13.04 -9.04 -5.93
N ILE A 332 12.35 -8.81 -4.83
CA ILE A 332 11.16 -7.97 -4.79
C ILE A 332 11.59 -6.51 -4.95
N SER A 333 11.14 -5.86 -6.03
CA SER A 333 11.43 -4.44 -6.30
C SER A 333 10.27 -3.52 -5.92
N GLY A 334 9.16 -4.05 -5.45
CA GLY A 334 8.06 -3.26 -4.90
C GLY A 334 7.01 -4.11 -4.18
N ILE A 335 6.27 -3.49 -3.26
CA ILE A 335 5.19 -4.09 -2.48
C ILE A 335 3.99 -3.14 -2.51
N TYR A 336 2.88 -3.61 -3.08
CA TYR A 336 1.72 -2.81 -3.41
C TYR A 336 0.47 -3.38 -2.74
N SER A 337 -0.42 -2.48 -2.29
CA SER A 337 -1.79 -2.86 -1.91
C SER A 337 -2.59 -3.32 -3.13
N PRO A 338 -3.67 -4.10 -2.95
CA PRO A 338 -4.61 -4.41 -4.02
C PRO A 338 -5.17 -3.15 -4.68
N ASN A 339 -5.67 -3.29 -5.90
CA ASN A 339 -6.29 -2.17 -6.60
C ASN A 339 -7.68 -1.90 -6.01
N ALA A 340 -8.10 -0.63 -5.98
CA ALA A 340 -9.40 -0.23 -5.44
C ALA A 340 -10.59 -0.91 -6.16
N CYS A 341 -10.36 -1.38 -7.38
CA CYS A 341 -11.35 -1.90 -8.32
C CYS A 341 -11.74 -3.34 -8.11
N ASP A 342 -10.91 -4.08 -7.39
CA ASP A 342 -11.10 -5.53 -7.27
C ASP A 342 -12.28 -5.87 -6.34
N GLY A 343 -12.99 -4.85 -5.83
CA GLY A 343 -14.22 -4.98 -5.04
C GLY A 343 -14.01 -5.66 -3.69
N SER A 344 -12.75 -5.93 -3.32
CA SER A 344 -12.33 -6.62 -2.11
C SER A 344 -12.12 -5.67 -0.92
N ALA A 345 -12.23 -4.36 -1.13
CA ALA A 345 -12.00 -3.33 -0.12
C ALA A 345 -13.26 -2.98 0.73
N GLY A 346 -14.27 -3.86 0.78
CA GLY A 346 -15.54 -3.64 1.51
C GLY A 346 -15.97 -4.80 2.39
#